data_AF-A0A2E2K610-F1
#
_entry.id   AF-A0A2E2K610-F1
#
_cell.length_a   1.000
_cell.length_b   1.000
_cell.length_c   1.000
_cell.angle_alpha   90.00
_cell.angle_beta   90.00
_cell.angle_gamma   90.00
#
_symmetry.space_group_name_H-M   'P 1'
#
loop_
_entity.id
_entity.type
_entity.pdbx_description
1 polymer ?
#
loop_
_entity_poly.entity_id
_entity_poly.type
_entity_poly.pdbx_seq_one_letter_code
_entity_poly.pdbx_strand_id
1 'polypeptide(L)'
;MMEGIENVDTADTADAGIEGSESLNDGNILETVLPEDASQEVQDAIKEMYKVQINGQEGEVDLDELRKGYQTAKSAQEKFREAETLKKQMAYLPEYLKSNPIEALKHVGIDFNELAEGHVLKQAEYEMLDENERRAVDAETLAEQREKELQFYRQKQEEQEHNSRVDTFSQKIQEGLQNGGLPTSKKMMGEVARELEFLWNTGNAQATPDDAVQALKQKRHGLGRETVSGLSVQDIIEALGPEKLKELRNHDLEKLNKGNFYNQDLKLSEAKPFEKNKKGITKEDWKNHLRMIENM
;
A
#
# COMPACT_ATOMS: atom_id res chain seq x y z
N MET A 1 -2.01 70.72 -21.90
CA MET A 1 -2.66 71.18 -20.65
C MET A 1 -2.39 70.07 -19.63
N MET A 2 -1.28 70.21 -18.89
CA MET A 2 -1.20 70.63 -17.48
C MET A 2 -1.81 69.56 -16.55
N GLU A 3 -0.97 68.74 -15.90
CA GLU A 3 -0.48 68.86 -14.50
C GLU A 3 -1.37 67.99 -13.57
N GLY A 4 -0.90 67.22 -12.59
CA GLY A 4 0.40 67.11 -11.94
C GLY A 4 0.51 65.80 -11.12
N ILE A 5 1.65 65.68 -10.44
CA ILE A 5 2.27 64.52 -9.79
C ILE A 5 2.05 64.61 -8.25
N GLU A 6 2.00 63.46 -7.56
CA GLU A 6 2.63 63.10 -6.25
C GLU A 6 1.71 62.14 -5.44
N ASN A 7 2.03 60.87 -5.18
CA ASN A 7 3.10 60.17 -4.42
C ASN A 7 2.90 60.05 -2.89
N VAL A 8 3.08 58.80 -2.43
CA VAL A 8 3.67 58.32 -1.15
C VAL A 8 2.73 57.82 -0.03
N ASP A 9 2.98 56.55 0.34
CA ASP A 9 3.02 55.82 1.64
C ASP A 9 2.33 56.44 2.87
N THR A 10 1.78 55.71 3.84
CA THR A 10 2.32 54.57 4.61
C THR A 10 1.19 53.89 5.41
N ALA A 11 1.42 52.64 5.78
CA ALA A 11 0.74 51.92 6.87
C ALA A 11 0.72 52.72 8.20
N ASP A 12 -0.26 52.49 9.07
CA ASP A 12 -0.14 51.64 10.27
C ASP A 12 -1.36 51.84 11.20
N THR A 13 -1.59 50.78 11.96
CA THR A 13 -2.55 50.46 13.02
C THR A 13 -2.84 51.54 14.07
N ALA A 14 -4.06 51.49 14.66
CA ALA A 14 -4.29 51.55 16.11
C ALA A 14 -5.78 51.36 16.49
N ASP A 15 -5.98 50.61 17.58
CA ASP A 15 -6.78 51.01 18.76
C ASP A 15 -8.12 50.30 19.09
N ALA A 16 -8.33 50.20 20.41
CA ALA A 16 -9.37 49.60 21.24
C ALA A 16 -9.19 48.08 21.50
N GLY A 17 -8.66 47.59 22.62
CA GLY A 17 -8.71 48.12 24.00
C GLY A 17 -9.70 47.28 24.82
N ILE A 18 -9.27 46.73 25.95
CA ILE A 18 -10.03 46.62 27.21
C ILE A 18 -9.07 46.13 28.32
N GLU A 19 -9.26 46.78 29.46
CA GLU A 19 -8.44 46.88 30.66
C GLU A 19 -8.66 45.74 31.68
N GLY A 20 -7.75 45.68 32.64
CA GLY A 20 -7.97 45.13 33.98
C GLY A 20 -7.07 43.93 34.28
N SER A 21 -6.27 43.88 35.33
CA SER A 21 -6.09 44.76 36.48
C SER A 21 -4.84 44.28 37.23
N GLU A 22 -4.03 45.23 37.70
CA GLU A 22 -2.86 44.99 38.55
C GLU A 22 -3.25 44.36 39.90
N SER A 23 -2.43 43.41 40.37
CA SER A 23 -2.24 43.16 41.80
C SER A 23 -0.78 42.78 42.05
N LEU A 24 -0.16 43.59 42.90
CA LEU A 24 1.23 43.59 43.32
C LEU A 24 1.61 42.29 44.06
N ASN A 25 2.81 41.78 43.82
CA ASN A 25 3.64 41.33 44.94
C ASN A 25 5.14 41.38 44.57
N ASP A 26 5.84 42.33 45.18
CA ASP A 26 7.29 42.46 45.20
C ASP A 26 7.89 41.39 46.13
N GLY A 27 8.96 40.72 45.67
CA GLY A 27 9.65 39.70 46.43
C GLY A 27 10.92 39.19 45.76
N ASN A 28 11.88 40.09 45.54
CA ASN A 28 13.30 39.77 45.30
C ASN A 28 13.78 38.85 46.46
N ILE A 29 14.40 37.69 46.30
CA ILE A 29 15.77 37.38 45.84
C ILE A 29 15.87 35.84 45.86
N LEU A 30 16.33 35.19 44.78
CA LEU A 30 17.53 34.33 44.77
C LEU A 30 17.67 33.68 43.38
N GLU A 31 18.57 34.28 42.62
CA GLU A 31 19.20 33.76 41.42
C GLU A 31 19.72 32.34 41.65
N THR A 32 19.02 31.36 41.09
CA THR A 32 19.60 30.04 40.80
C THR A 32 19.48 29.85 39.30
N VAL A 33 20.56 30.18 38.61
CA VAL A 33 20.74 29.92 37.18
C VAL A 33 20.70 28.41 36.97
N LEU A 34 19.52 27.90 36.58
CA LEU A 34 19.34 26.57 36.02
C LEU A 34 19.34 26.72 34.50
N PRO A 35 20.09 25.88 33.76
CA PRO A 35 20.28 26.04 32.32
C PRO A 35 18.96 25.91 31.55
N GLU A 36 18.69 26.86 30.66
CA GLU A 36 17.50 26.94 29.80
C GLU A 36 17.35 25.73 28.85
N ASP A 37 18.41 24.96 28.62
CA ASP A 37 18.39 23.75 27.77
C ASP A 37 17.55 22.59 28.34
N ALA A 38 17.27 22.56 29.65
CA ALA A 38 16.46 21.50 30.25
C ALA A 38 14.94 21.72 30.09
N SER A 39 14.50 22.91 29.67
CA SER A 39 13.07 23.24 29.62
C SER A 39 12.40 22.88 28.30
N GLN A 40 13.15 22.72 27.22
CA GLN A 40 12.63 22.24 25.93
C GLN A 40 12.50 20.71 25.90
N GLU A 41 13.45 19.98 26.47
CA GLU A 41 13.36 18.50 26.57
C GLU A 41 12.21 18.02 27.47
N VAL A 42 11.78 18.82 28.46
CA VAL A 42 10.66 18.47 29.34
C VAL A 42 9.29 18.80 28.73
N GLN A 43 9.21 19.80 27.83
CA GLN A 43 7.94 20.12 27.14
C GLN A 43 7.63 19.14 26.01
N ASP A 44 8.65 18.57 25.35
CA ASP A 44 8.46 17.47 24.39
C ASP A 44 8.14 16.12 25.09
N ALA A 45 8.45 15.98 26.38
CA ALA A 45 8.27 14.74 27.14
C ALA A 45 6.87 14.59 27.79
N ILE A 46 6.00 15.61 27.75
CA ILE A 46 4.60 15.54 28.23
C ILE A 46 3.66 15.68 27.04
N LYS A 47 3.85 14.88 26.00
CA LYS A 47 2.79 14.66 25.01
C LYS A 47 1.80 13.67 25.61
N GLU A 48 0.58 14.12 25.88
CA GLU A 48 -0.49 13.22 26.28
C GLU A 48 -0.71 12.19 25.17
N MET A 49 -0.39 10.94 25.49
CA MET A 49 -0.56 9.79 24.59
C MET A 49 -1.99 9.27 24.72
N TYR A 50 -2.69 9.19 23.60
CA TYR A 50 -4.06 8.70 23.52
C TYR A 50 -4.07 7.31 22.89
N LYS A 51 -4.73 6.37 23.56
CA LYS A 51 -4.98 5.03 23.01
C LYS A 51 -6.08 5.12 21.96
N VAL A 52 -5.73 4.81 20.71
CA VAL A 52 -6.71 4.70 19.61
C VAL A 52 -6.57 3.35 18.91
N GLN A 53 -7.71 2.84 18.45
CA GLN A 53 -7.77 1.61 17.67
C GLN A 53 -7.76 1.94 16.19
N ILE A 54 -6.67 1.62 15.50
CA ILE A 54 -6.54 1.77 14.05
C ILE A 54 -6.55 0.37 13.45
N ASN A 55 -7.57 0.06 12.62
CA ASN A 55 -7.73 -1.26 11.98
C ASN A 55 -7.70 -2.46 12.93
N GLY A 56 -8.22 -2.29 14.16
CA GLY A 56 -8.29 -3.36 15.17
C GLY A 56 -7.00 -3.61 15.95
N GLN A 57 -5.99 -2.76 15.81
CA GLN A 57 -4.78 -2.75 16.64
C GLN A 57 -4.78 -1.52 17.54
N GLU A 58 -4.47 -1.71 18.83
CA GLU A 58 -4.32 -0.62 19.79
C GLU A 58 -2.96 0.05 19.59
N GLY A 59 -2.98 1.35 19.29
CA GLY A 59 -1.80 2.20 19.20
C GLY A 59 -1.92 3.38 20.14
N GLU A 60 -0.80 3.79 20.72
CA GLU A 60 -0.70 5.04 21.48
C GLU A 60 -0.19 6.13 20.53
N VAL A 61 -0.91 7.25 20.51
CA VAL A 61 -0.67 8.32 19.55
C VAL A 61 -0.82 9.66 20.25
N ASP A 62 0.08 10.57 19.95
CA ASP A 62 0.14 11.91 20.53
C ASP A 62 -1.11 12.72 20.12
N LEU A 63 -1.51 13.69 20.96
CA LEU A 63 -2.65 14.59 20.69
C LEU A 63 -2.58 15.26 19.30
N ASP A 64 -1.40 15.69 18.88
CA ASP A 64 -1.20 16.38 17.59
C ASP A 64 -1.42 15.45 16.40
N GLU A 65 -0.95 14.20 16.50
CA GLU A 65 -1.14 13.20 15.46
C GLU A 65 -2.62 12.76 15.39
N LEU A 66 -3.28 12.62 16.54
CA LEU A 66 -4.71 12.34 16.62
C LEU A 66 -5.53 13.45 15.95
N ARG A 67 -5.21 14.71 16.26
CA ARG A 67 -5.90 15.89 15.69
C ARG A 67 -5.70 15.95 14.17
N LYS A 68 -4.47 15.76 13.70
CA LYS A 68 -4.15 15.75 12.27
C LYS A 68 -4.83 14.59 11.53
N GLY A 69 -4.83 13.40 12.12
CA GLY A 69 -5.51 12.22 11.60
C GLY A 69 -7.02 12.45 11.48
N TYR A 70 -7.64 13.00 12.53
CA TYR A 70 -9.07 13.31 12.52
C TYR A 70 -9.45 14.38 11.48
N GLN A 71 -8.68 15.47 11.37
CA GLN A 71 -8.91 16.50 10.36
C GLN A 71 -8.75 15.95 8.92
N THR A 72 -7.75 15.12 8.70
CA THR A 72 -7.51 14.46 7.40
C THR A 72 -8.62 13.47 7.08
N ALA A 73 -9.04 12.65 8.05
CA ALA A 73 -10.13 11.70 7.87
C ALA A 73 -11.46 12.41 7.58
N LYS A 74 -11.76 13.51 8.28
CA LYS A 74 -12.97 14.29 8.08
C LYS A 74 -13.00 14.97 6.71
N SER A 75 -11.91 15.58 6.29
CA SER A 75 -11.80 16.19 4.96
C SER A 75 -11.82 15.15 3.82
N ALA A 76 -11.20 13.99 4.00
CA ALA A 76 -11.31 12.89 3.05
C ALA A 76 -12.74 12.38 2.95
N GLN A 77 -13.42 12.18 4.09
CA GLN A 77 -14.80 11.73 4.13
C GLN A 77 -15.76 12.73 3.47
N GLU A 78 -15.54 14.03 3.65
CA GLU A 78 -16.29 15.09 2.98
C GLU A 78 -16.12 15.01 1.46
N LYS A 79 -14.88 14.93 0.97
CA LYS A 79 -14.58 14.73 -0.46
C LYS A 79 -15.19 13.46 -1.03
N PHE A 80 -15.17 12.36 -0.28
CA PHE A 80 -15.82 11.12 -0.71
C PHE A 80 -17.33 11.25 -0.78
N ARG A 81 -17.95 11.93 0.19
CA ARG A 81 -19.39 12.22 0.15
C ARG A 81 -19.76 13.12 -1.01
N GLU A 82 -18.99 14.17 -1.27
CA GLU A 82 -19.16 15.05 -2.44
C GLU A 82 -18.98 14.27 -3.75
N ALA A 83 -17.99 13.40 -3.84
CA ALA A 83 -17.78 12.56 -5.02
C ALA A 83 -18.92 11.56 -5.21
N GLU A 84 -19.45 10.98 -4.15
CA GLU A 84 -20.61 10.07 -4.22
C GLU A 84 -21.90 10.80 -4.60
N THR A 85 -22.15 11.98 -4.05
CA THR A 85 -23.33 12.79 -4.42
C THR A 85 -23.20 13.24 -5.87
N LEU A 86 -22.03 13.70 -6.30
CA LEU A 86 -21.74 14.05 -7.68
C LEU A 86 -21.94 12.83 -8.60
N LYS A 87 -21.44 11.66 -8.24
CA LYS A 87 -21.61 10.42 -9.02
C LYS A 87 -23.08 10.04 -9.16
N LYS A 88 -23.88 10.17 -8.10
CA LYS A 88 -25.32 9.93 -8.14
C LYS A 88 -26.04 10.95 -9.03
N GLN A 89 -25.69 12.22 -8.93
CA GLN A 89 -26.22 13.29 -9.79
C GLN A 89 -25.87 13.04 -11.27
N MET A 90 -24.63 12.66 -11.56
CA MET A 90 -24.17 12.33 -12.91
C MET A 90 -24.81 11.06 -13.47
N ALA A 91 -25.12 10.07 -12.62
CA ALA A 91 -25.84 8.87 -13.06
C ALA A 91 -27.29 9.14 -13.46
N TYR A 92 -27.94 10.13 -12.82
CA TYR A 92 -29.30 10.57 -13.16
C TYR A 92 -29.35 11.53 -14.36
N LEU A 93 -28.24 12.21 -14.65
CA LEU A 93 -28.14 13.22 -15.70
C LEU A 93 -28.59 12.75 -17.09
N PRO A 94 -28.29 11.54 -17.60
CA PRO A 94 -28.74 11.10 -18.93
C PRO A 94 -30.26 10.95 -19.05
N GLU A 95 -30.91 10.50 -17.99
CA GLU A 95 -32.38 10.34 -17.94
C GLU A 95 -33.06 11.70 -17.74
N TYR A 96 -32.45 12.55 -16.93
CA TYR A 96 -32.89 13.93 -16.75
C TYR A 96 -32.72 14.79 -18.01
N LEU A 97 -31.62 14.62 -18.74
CA LEU A 97 -31.38 15.28 -20.03
C LEU A 97 -32.41 14.88 -21.09
N LYS A 98 -32.89 13.63 -21.07
CA LYS A 98 -33.95 13.17 -21.97
C LYS A 98 -35.32 13.76 -21.63
N SER A 99 -35.63 13.91 -20.34
CA SER A 99 -36.93 14.38 -19.88
C SER A 99 -37.04 15.90 -19.83
N ASN A 100 -35.98 16.60 -19.41
CA ASN A 100 -35.92 18.06 -19.26
C ASN A 100 -34.55 18.60 -19.73
N PRO A 101 -34.29 18.64 -21.05
CA PRO A 101 -32.97 18.96 -21.59
C PRO A 101 -32.46 20.36 -21.24
N ILE A 102 -33.33 21.38 -21.28
CA ILE A 102 -32.94 22.78 -21.01
C ILE A 102 -32.49 22.95 -19.56
N GLU A 103 -33.25 22.39 -18.62
CA GLU A 103 -32.93 22.48 -17.20
C GLU A 103 -31.69 21.63 -16.86
N ALA A 104 -31.55 20.45 -17.47
CA ALA A 104 -30.36 19.62 -17.33
C ALA A 104 -29.09 20.32 -17.83
N LEU A 105 -29.14 21.02 -18.96
CA LEU A 105 -28.00 21.81 -19.46
C LEU A 105 -27.63 22.94 -18.49
N LYS A 106 -28.62 23.63 -17.94
CA LYS A 106 -28.42 24.67 -16.92
C LYS A 106 -27.77 24.12 -15.65
N HIS A 107 -28.13 22.90 -15.23
CA HIS A 107 -27.51 22.22 -14.10
C HIS A 107 -26.03 21.88 -14.31
N VAL A 108 -25.60 21.72 -15.57
CA VAL A 108 -24.19 21.49 -15.93
C VAL A 108 -23.45 22.81 -16.20
N GLY A 109 -24.13 23.95 -16.03
CA GLY A 109 -23.56 25.28 -16.25
C GLY A 109 -23.54 25.73 -17.71
N ILE A 110 -24.34 25.10 -18.58
CA ILE A 110 -24.50 25.50 -19.98
C ILE A 110 -25.80 26.29 -20.09
N ASP A 111 -25.72 27.57 -20.48
CA ASP A 111 -26.92 28.34 -20.81
C ASP A 111 -27.43 27.93 -22.19
N PHE A 112 -28.67 27.41 -22.22
CA PHE A 112 -29.31 27.01 -23.46
C PHE A 112 -29.52 28.18 -24.42
N ASN A 113 -29.81 29.38 -23.92
CA ASN A 113 -30.04 30.55 -24.77
C ASN A 113 -28.75 30.96 -25.47
N GLU A 114 -27.63 31.03 -24.76
CA GLU A 114 -26.31 31.32 -25.35
C GLU A 114 -25.89 30.24 -26.35
N LEU A 115 -26.13 28.97 -26.04
CA LEU A 115 -25.85 27.86 -26.94
C LEU A 115 -26.69 27.94 -28.22
N ALA A 116 -27.99 28.25 -28.09
CA ALA A 116 -28.90 28.39 -29.20
C ALA A 116 -28.57 29.60 -30.07
N GLU A 117 -28.27 30.75 -29.44
CA GLU A 117 -27.81 31.96 -30.15
C GLU A 117 -26.51 31.70 -30.91
N GLY A 118 -25.52 31.07 -30.27
CA GLY A 118 -24.26 30.69 -30.93
C GLY A 118 -24.48 29.71 -32.08
N HIS A 119 -25.43 28.77 -31.95
CA HIS A 119 -25.78 27.86 -33.03
C HIS A 119 -26.44 28.59 -34.21
N VAL A 120 -27.42 29.46 -33.93
CA VAL A 120 -28.09 30.27 -34.97
C VAL A 120 -27.11 31.18 -35.68
N LEU A 121 -26.20 31.81 -34.94
CA LEU A 121 -25.14 32.65 -35.51
C LEU A 121 -24.22 31.85 -36.43
N LYS A 122 -23.70 30.71 -35.97
CA LYS A 122 -22.87 29.82 -36.80
C LYS A 122 -23.60 29.34 -38.05
N GLN A 123 -24.89 29.03 -37.93
CA GLN A 123 -25.68 28.62 -39.08
C GLN A 123 -25.88 29.78 -40.07
N ALA A 124 -26.15 30.99 -39.58
CA ALA A 124 -26.25 32.18 -40.42
C ALA A 124 -24.92 32.50 -41.12
N GLU A 125 -23.79 32.41 -40.42
CA GLU A 125 -22.45 32.56 -40.99
C GLU A 125 -22.20 31.52 -42.09
N TYR A 126 -22.57 30.26 -41.84
CA TYR A 126 -22.45 29.17 -42.80
C TYR A 126 -23.32 29.36 -44.04
N GLU A 127 -24.54 29.88 -43.89
CA GLU A 127 -25.45 30.22 -45.01
C GLU A 127 -24.94 31.41 -45.85
N MET A 128 -24.07 32.25 -45.29
CA MET A 128 -23.44 33.37 -46.00
C MET A 128 -22.17 32.98 -46.78
N LEU A 129 -21.62 31.78 -46.56
CA LEU A 129 -20.44 31.28 -47.28
C LEU A 129 -20.77 30.95 -48.74
N ASP A 130 -19.79 31.11 -49.63
CA ASP A 130 -19.94 30.66 -51.02
C ASP A 130 -19.89 29.11 -51.11
N GLU A 131 -20.39 28.54 -52.21
CA GLU A 131 -20.50 27.09 -52.42
C GLU A 131 -19.16 26.34 -52.31
N ASN A 132 -18.04 27.00 -52.65
CA ASN A 132 -16.71 26.41 -52.48
C ASN A 132 -16.25 26.41 -51.01
N GLU A 133 -16.53 27.49 -50.28
CA GLU A 133 -16.16 27.65 -48.87
C GLU A 133 -17.01 26.72 -47.99
N ARG A 134 -18.31 26.62 -48.28
CA ARG A 134 -19.23 25.70 -47.61
C ARG A 134 -18.77 24.25 -47.71
N ARG A 135 -18.38 23.82 -48.91
CA ARG A 135 -17.81 22.47 -49.13
C ARG A 135 -16.52 22.23 -48.37
N ALA A 136 -15.69 23.26 -48.18
CA ALA A 136 -14.48 23.15 -47.39
C ALA A 136 -14.79 22.96 -45.90
N VAL A 137 -15.72 23.75 -45.35
CA VAL A 137 -16.19 23.61 -43.95
C VAL A 137 -16.85 22.26 -43.72
N ASP A 138 -17.67 21.76 -44.64
CA ASP A 138 -18.28 20.43 -44.55
C ASP A 138 -17.23 19.31 -44.56
N ALA A 139 -16.21 19.44 -45.41
CA ALA A 139 -15.13 18.47 -45.46
C ALA A 139 -14.30 18.47 -44.17
N GLU A 140 -14.02 19.66 -43.61
CA GLU A 140 -13.30 19.82 -42.35
C GLU A 140 -14.08 19.26 -41.16
N THR A 141 -15.36 19.63 -41.02
CA THR A 141 -16.22 19.13 -39.93
C THR A 141 -16.39 17.62 -40.00
N LEU A 142 -16.55 17.05 -41.20
CA LEU A 142 -16.62 15.59 -41.39
C LEU A 142 -15.29 14.91 -41.04
N ALA A 143 -14.15 15.53 -41.40
CA ALA A 143 -12.83 15.03 -41.03
C ALA A 143 -12.63 15.05 -39.51
N GLU A 144 -12.99 16.14 -38.84
CA GLU A 144 -12.92 16.27 -37.38
C GLU A 144 -13.81 15.25 -36.67
N GLN A 145 -15.05 15.05 -37.14
CA GLN A 145 -15.96 14.03 -36.59
C GLN A 145 -15.38 12.62 -36.72
N ARG A 146 -14.84 12.27 -37.88
CA ARG A 146 -14.17 10.97 -38.10
C ARG A 146 -12.94 10.81 -37.23
N GLU A 147 -12.15 11.87 -37.03
CA GLU A 147 -10.99 11.82 -36.16
C GLU A 147 -11.39 11.57 -34.71
N LYS A 148 -12.40 12.30 -34.20
CA LYS A 148 -12.95 12.09 -32.85
C LYS A 148 -13.49 10.67 -32.67
N GLU A 149 -14.21 10.15 -33.65
CA GLU A 149 -14.72 8.78 -33.64
C GLU A 149 -13.58 7.77 -33.62
N LEU A 150 -12.54 7.97 -34.44
CA LEU A 150 -11.36 7.10 -34.48
C LEU A 150 -10.59 7.12 -33.15
N GLN A 151 -10.42 8.30 -32.54
CA GLN A 151 -9.79 8.46 -31.23
C GLN A 151 -10.61 7.75 -30.14
N PHE A 152 -11.93 7.89 -30.14
CA PHE A 152 -12.82 7.20 -29.21
C PHE A 152 -12.70 5.67 -29.33
N TYR A 153 -12.72 5.13 -30.55
CA TYR A 153 -12.53 3.70 -30.77
C TYR A 153 -11.13 3.22 -30.36
N ARG A 154 -10.09 4.01 -30.65
CA ARG A 154 -8.72 3.70 -30.22
C ARG A 154 -8.63 3.64 -28.71
N GLN A 155 -9.13 4.65 -28.01
CA GLN A 155 -9.12 4.69 -26.54
C GLN A 155 -9.90 3.51 -25.94
N LYS A 156 -11.06 3.18 -26.53
CA LYS A 156 -11.86 2.03 -26.10
C LYS A 156 -11.14 0.70 -26.34
N GLN A 157 -10.42 0.56 -27.45
CA GLN A 157 -9.59 -0.63 -27.71
C GLN A 157 -8.43 -0.71 -26.71
N GLU A 158 -7.72 0.39 -26.47
CA GLU A 158 -6.63 0.45 -25.50
C GLU A 158 -7.11 0.10 -24.09
N GLU A 159 -8.28 0.58 -23.67
CA GLU A 159 -8.90 0.24 -22.39
C GLU A 159 -9.26 -1.25 -22.31
N GLN A 160 -9.85 -1.81 -23.37
CA GLN A 160 -10.16 -3.24 -23.45
C GLN A 160 -8.91 -4.11 -23.40
N GLU A 161 -7.86 -3.75 -24.15
CA GLU A 161 -6.57 -4.43 -24.11
C GLU A 161 -5.92 -4.34 -22.73
N HIS A 162 -5.93 -3.15 -22.12
CA HIS A 162 -5.41 -2.93 -20.78
C HIS A 162 -6.12 -3.83 -19.77
N ASN A 163 -7.46 -3.82 -19.77
CA ASN A 163 -8.26 -4.63 -18.84
C ASN A 163 -8.03 -6.13 -19.08
N SER A 164 -7.95 -6.57 -20.34
CA SER A 164 -7.64 -7.96 -20.68
C SER A 164 -6.25 -8.38 -20.19
N ARG A 165 -5.24 -7.50 -20.27
CA ARG A 165 -3.90 -7.77 -19.73
C ARG A 165 -3.92 -7.89 -18.21
N VAL A 166 -4.65 -7.01 -17.52
CA VAL A 166 -4.81 -7.05 -16.06
C VAL A 166 -5.50 -8.34 -15.62
N ASP A 167 -6.57 -8.75 -16.31
CA ASP A 167 -7.30 -9.98 -16.01
C ASP A 167 -6.43 -11.22 -16.23
N THR A 168 -5.75 -11.28 -17.37
CA THR A 168 -4.84 -12.39 -17.71
C THR A 168 -3.70 -12.50 -16.69
N PHE A 169 -3.14 -11.36 -16.27
CA PHE A 169 -2.08 -11.33 -15.27
C PHE A 169 -2.58 -11.79 -13.89
N SER A 170 -3.77 -11.34 -13.50
CA SER A 170 -4.42 -11.75 -12.25
C SER A 170 -4.69 -13.26 -12.23
N GLN A 171 -5.14 -13.83 -13.36
CA GLN A 171 -5.33 -15.27 -13.51
C GLN A 171 -4.03 -16.04 -13.34
N LYS A 172 -2.92 -15.59 -13.95
CA LYS A 172 -1.61 -16.25 -13.78
C LYS A 172 -1.13 -16.22 -12.33
N ILE A 173 -1.33 -15.12 -11.61
CA ILE A 173 -1.03 -15.06 -10.17
C ILE A 173 -1.90 -16.06 -9.39
N GLN A 174 -3.19 -16.13 -9.71
CA GLN A 174 -4.11 -17.05 -9.05
C GLN A 174 -3.71 -18.53 -9.30
N GLU A 175 -3.38 -18.88 -10.54
CA GLU A 175 -2.90 -20.21 -10.91
C GLU A 175 -1.59 -20.55 -10.18
N GLY A 176 -0.63 -19.63 -10.17
CA GLY A 176 0.63 -19.81 -9.45
C GLY A 176 0.41 -20.02 -7.95
N LEU A 177 -0.51 -19.27 -7.33
CA LEU A 177 -0.88 -19.46 -5.93
C LEU A 177 -1.50 -20.82 -5.66
N GLN A 178 -2.44 -21.28 -6.51
CA GLN A 178 -3.06 -22.60 -6.39
C GLN A 178 -2.01 -23.71 -6.51
N ASN A 179 -1.15 -23.64 -7.52
CA ASN A 179 -0.07 -24.60 -7.75
C ASN A 179 0.96 -24.59 -6.61
N GLY A 180 1.24 -23.42 -6.05
CA GLY A 180 2.12 -23.23 -4.90
C GLY A 180 1.55 -23.73 -3.57
N GLY A 181 0.25 -24.03 -3.51
CA GLY A 181 -0.47 -24.39 -2.28
C GLY A 181 -0.67 -23.21 -1.33
N LEU A 182 -0.66 -21.99 -1.86
CA LEU A 182 -0.92 -20.75 -1.11
C LEU A 182 -2.38 -20.29 -1.32
N PRO A 183 -2.98 -19.62 -0.33
CA PRO A 183 -4.38 -19.17 -0.44
C PRO A 183 -4.54 -18.09 -1.51
N THR A 184 -5.54 -18.22 -2.39
CA THR A 184 -5.85 -17.26 -3.48
C THR A 184 -6.58 -16.00 -3.00
N SER A 185 -6.29 -15.54 -1.78
CA SER A 185 -6.92 -14.33 -1.23
C SER A 185 -6.40 -13.07 -1.92
N LYS A 186 -7.20 -12.00 -1.97
CA LYS A 186 -6.78 -10.69 -2.52
C LYS A 186 -5.49 -10.17 -1.87
N LYS A 187 -5.34 -10.37 -0.56
CA LYS A 187 -4.12 -9.99 0.17
C LYS A 187 -2.90 -10.75 -0.34
N MET A 188 -3.03 -12.07 -0.54
CA MET A 188 -1.94 -12.90 -1.03
C MET A 188 -1.57 -12.57 -2.49
N MET A 189 -2.56 -12.30 -3.34
CA MET A 189 -2.30 -11.82 -4.71
C MET A 189 -1.49 -10.51 -4.70
N GLY A 190 -1.82 -9.58 -3.80
CA GLY A 190 -1.05 -8.34 -3.62
C GLY A 190 0.37 -8.56 -3.06
N GLU A 191 0.58 -9.57 -2.22
CA GLU A 191 1.93 -9.96 -1.77
C GLU A 191 2.75 -10.56 -2.91
N VAL A 192 2.17 -11.42 -3.75
CA VAL A 192 2.83 -11.96 -4.95
C VAL A 192 3.18 -10.85 -5.93
N ALA A 193 2.26 -9.93 -6.20
CA ALA A 193 2.52 -8.80 -7.10
C ALA A 193 3.69 -7.94 -6.62
N ARG A 194 3.76 -7.65 -5.31
CA ARG A 194 4.89 -6.92 -4.71
C ARG A 194 6.20 -7.68 -4.79
N GLU A 195 6.18 -8.99 -4.56
CA GLU A 195 7.39 -9.82 -4.68
C GLU A 195 7.85 -9.91 -6.15
N LEU A 196 6.91 -9.98 -7.10
CA LEU A 196 7.21 -9.98 -8.52
C LEU A 196 7.81 -8.64 -8.99
N GLU A 197 7.26 -7.52 -8.53
CA GLU A 197 7.83 -6.19 -8.75
C GLU A 197 9.25 -6.08 -8.17
N PHE A 198 9.46 -6.62 -6.96
CA PHE A 198 10.80 -6.69 -6.36
C PHE A 198 11.77 -7.52 -7.21
N LEU A 199 11.35 -8.66 -7.76
CA LEU A 199 12.18 -9.48 -8.65
C LEU A 199 12.54 -8.75 -9.95
N TRP A 200 11.60 -8.03 -10.55
CA TRP A 200 11.86 -7.21 -11.74
C TRP A 200 12.87 -6.10 -11.46
N ASN A 201 12.73 -5.41 -10.32
CA ASN A 201 13.59 -4.31 -9.92
C ASN A 201 15.00 -4.75 -9.48
N THR A 202 15.17 -6.01 -9.08
CA THR A 202 16.47 -6.57 -8.65
C THR A 202 17.24 -7.24 -9.79
N GLY A 203 16.80 -7.07 -11.03
CA GLY A 203 17.52 -7.52 -12.23
C GLY A 203 16.99 -8.80 -12.84
N ASN A 204 15.93 -9.41 -12.28
CA ASN A 204 15.24 -10.53 -12.91
C ASN A 204 14.00 -10.03 -13.66
N ALA A 205 14.20 -9.27 -14.75
CA ALA A 205 13.12 -8.69 -15.55
C ALA A 205 12.18 -9.71 -16.22
N GLN A 206 12.57 -10.99 -16.25
CA GLN A 206 11.77 -12.08 -16.81
C GLN A 206 11.07 -12.93 -15.73
N ALA A 207 11.16 -12.53 -14.46
CA ALA A 207 10.47 -13.22 -13.38
C ALA A 207 8.98 -13.36 -13.69
N THR A 208 8.45 -14.55 -13.44
CA THR A 208 7.06 -14.91 -13.63
C THR A 208 6.30 -14.90 -12.30
N PRO A 209 4.96 -14.86 -12.32
CA PRO A 209 4.16 -15.05 -11.11
C PRO A 209 4.51 -16.31 -10.32
N ASP A 210 4.88 -17.41 -10.99
CA ASP A 210 5.30 -18.65 -10.34
C ASP A 210 6.61 -18.47 -9.55
N ASP A 211 7.58 -17.76 -10.12
CA ASP A 211 8.85 -17.46 -9.44
C ASP A 211 8.60 -16.63 -8.17
N ALA A 212 7.73 -15.63 -8.26
CA ALA A 212 7.33 -14.81 -7.13
C ALA A 212 6.60 -15.63 -6.05
N VAL A 213 5.72 -16.55 -6.44
CA VAL A 213 5.06 -17.47 -5.52
C VAL A 213 6.06 -18.37 -4.80
N GLN A 214 7.05 -18.91 -5.51
CA GLN A 214 8.08 -19.75 -4.91
C GLN A 214 8.96 -18.97 -3.92
N ALA A 215 9.40 -17.78 -4.31
CA ALA A 215 10.17 -16.89 -3.44
C ALA A 215 9.38 -16.53 -2.17
N LEU A 216 8.11 -16.14 -2.33
CA LEU A 216 7.22 -15.81 -1.22
C LEU A 216 7.00 -17.02 -0.30
N LYS A 217 6.82 -18.22 -0.87
CA LYS A 217 6.66 -19.46 -0.09
C LYS A 217 7.89 -19.75 0.76
N GLN A 218 9.09 -19.63 0.20
CA GLN A 218 10.34 -19.82 0.95
C GLN A 218 10.49 -18.79 2.09
N LYS A 219 10.24 -17.52 1.80
CA LYS A 219 10.27 -16.42 2.76
C LYS A 219 9.28 -16.63 3.91
N ARG A 220 8.04 -17.03 3.60
CA ARG A 220 7.00 -17.31 4.59
C ARG A 220 7.30 -18.56 5.42
N HIS A 221 7.88 -19.60 4.83
CA HIS A 221 8.31 -20.77 5.59
C HIS A 221 9.45 -20.44 6.55
N GLY A 222 10.43 -19.64 6.12
CA GLY A 222 11.51 -19.15 6.98
C GLY A 222 10.97 -18.34 8.16
N LEU A 223 10.22 -17.28 7.85
CA LEU A 223 9.61 -16.41 8.86
C LEU A 223 8.67 -17.17 9.79
N GLY A 224 7.85 -18.06 9.24
CA GLY A 224 6.93 -18.88 10.00
C GLY A 224 7.65 -19.83 10.96
N ARG A 225 8.75 -20.46 10.52
CA ARG A 225 9.57 -21.32 11.39
C ARG A 225 10.22 -20.53 12.50
N GLU A 226 10.80 -19.38 12.19
CA GLU A 226 11.41 -18.49 13.18
C GLU A 226 10.38 -18.02 14.21
N THR A 227 9.24 -17.51 13.74
CA THR A 227 8.15 -17.04 14.61
C THR A 227 7.64 -18.16 15.51
N VAL A 228 7.33 -19.33 14.95
CA VAL A 228 6.82 -20.47 15.73
C VAL A 228 7.88 -20.99 16.70
N SER A 229 9.16 -20.96 16.34
CA SER A 229 10.24 -21.43 17.24
C SER A 229 10.41 -20.56 18.49
N GLY A 230 10.00 -19.29 18.43
CA GLY A 230 10.04 -18.36 19.57
C GLY A 230 8.79 -18.42 20.45
N LEU A 231 7.70 -19.05 20.00
CA LEU A 231 6.45 -19.14 20.75
C LEU A 231 6.46 -20.28 21.77
N SER A 232 5.76 -20.10 22.88
CA SER A 232 5.52 -21.20 23.80
C SER A 232 4.55 -22.21 23.20
N VAL A 233 4.58 -23.46 23.69
CA VAL A 233 3.65 -24.50 23.24
C VAL A 233 2.19 -24.08 23.48
N GLN A 234 1.92 -23.34 24.56
CA GLN A 234 0.58 -22.86 24.88
C GLN A 234 0.10 -21.82 23.85
N ASP A 235 0.95 -20.88 23.46
CA ASP A 235 0.62 -19.86 22.45
C ASP A 235 0.39 -20.51 21.07
N ILE A 236 1.17 -21.55 20.74
CA ILE A 236 0.98 -22.34 19.52
C ILE A 236 -0.39 -23.04 19.53
N ILE A 237 -0.76 -23.66 20.65
CA ILE A 237 -2.06 -24.31 20.85
C ILE A 237 -3.20 -23.30 20.67
N GLU A 238 -3.08 -22.12 21.28
CA GLU A 238 -4.09 -21.06 21.17
C GLU A 238 -4.20 -20.53 19.73
N ALA A 239 -3.06 -20.27 19.07
CA ALA A 239 -3.01 -19.74 17.71
C ALA A 239 -3.56 -20.72 16.64
N LEU A 240 -3.35 -22.03 16.81
CA LEU A 240 -3.88 -23.07 15.92
C LEU A 240 -5.39 -23.26 16.08
N GLY A 241 -5.90 -23.09 17.29
CA GLY A 241 -7.29 -23.35 17.64
C GLY A 241 -7.67 -24.84 17.68
N PRO A 242 -8.85 -25.18 18.23
CA PRO A 242 -9.24 -26.55 18.54
C PRO A 242 -9.40 -27.45 17.30
N GLU A 243 -9.87 -26.91 16.18
CA GLU A 243 -10.09 -27.67 14.95
C GLU A 243 -8.77 -28.16 14.33
N LYS A 244 -7.78 -27.27 14.17
CA LYS A 244 -6.47 -27.66 13.62
C LYS A 244 -5.67 -28.54 14.58
N LEU A 245 -5.83 -28.38 15.89
CA LEU A 245 -5.27 -29.32 16.85
C LEU A 245 -5.88 -30.71 16.73
N LYS A 246 -7.20 -30.82 16.49
CA LYS A 246 -7.86 -32.10 16.26
C LYS A 246 -7.39 -32.75 14.96
N GLU A 247 -7.26 -31.97 13.87
CA GLU A 247 -6.67 -32.44 12.61
C GLU A 247 -5.23 -32.95 12.81
N LEU A 248 -4.39 -32.20 13.55
CA LEU A 248 -3.02 -32.59 13.85
C LEU A 248 -2.97 -33.90 14.65
N ARG A 249 -3.78 -34.03 15.70
CA ARG A 249 -3.89 -35.27 16.48
C ARG A 249 -4.35 -36.44 15.62
N ASN A 250 -5.34 -36.24 14.76
CA ASN A 250 -5.82 -37.29 13.86
C ASN A 250 -4.72 -37.73 12.89
N HIS A 251 -3.98 -36.77 12.33
CA HIS A 251 -2.85 -37.05 11.47
C HIS A 251 -1.74 -37.83 12.21
N ASP A 252 -1.46 -37.50 13.47
CA ASP A 252 -0.49 -38.24 14.29
C ASP A 252 -1.00 -39.65 14.66
N LEU A 253 -2.29 -39.79 15.00
CA LEU A 253 -2.94 -41.07 15.24
C LEU A 253 -2.95 -41.96 13.99
N GLU A 254 -3.16 -41.39 12.81
CA GLU A 254 -3.03 -42.12 11.54
C GLU A 254 -1.59 -42.61 11.32
N LYS A 255 -0.59 -41.79 11.63
CA LYS A 255 0.82 -42.20 11.56
C LYS A 255 1.15 -43.32 12.55
N LEU A 256 0.59 -43.25 13.76
CA LEU A 256 0.71 -44.31 14.77
C LEU A 256 0.07 -45.61 14.29
N ASN A 257 -1.16 -45.54 13.76
CA ASN A 257 -1.89 -46.70 13.26
C ASN A 257 -1.24 -47.33 12.02
N LYS A 258 -0.53 -46.53 11.20
CA LYS A 258 0.27 -47.00 10.06
C LYS A 258 1.62 -47.61 10.48
N GLY A 259 1.92 -47.70 11.78
CA GLY A 259 3.14 -48.33 12.31
C GLY A 259 4.44 -47.58 12.02
N ASN A 260 4.35 -46.32 11.56
CA ASN A 260 5.50 -45.59 11.00
C ASN A 260 6.26 -44.72 12.03
N PHE A 261 6.06 -44.96 13.32
CA PHE A 261 6.61 -44.09 14.37
C PHE A 261 8.12 -44.24 14.63
N TYR A 262 8.82 -45.17 13.96
CA TYR A 262 10.27 -45.39 14.14
C TYR A 262 11.12 -45.40 12.86
N ASN A 263 10.57 -45.02 11.70
CA ASN A 263 11.34 -44.99 10.44
C ASN A 263 11.36 -43.59 9.79
N GLN A 264 11.50 -42.53 10.59
CA GLN A 264 12.00 -41.26 10.08
C GLN A 264 13.47 -41.15 10.48
N ASP A 265 14.35 -41.52 9.54
CA ASP A 265 15.70 -40.99 9.33
C ASP A 265 16.44 -40.40 10.55
N LEU A 266 16.49 -41.13 11.66
CA LEU A 266 17.75 -41.23 12.39
C LEU A 266 18.67 -42.04 11.47
N LYS A 267 19.23 -41.36 10.46
CA LYS A 267 20.62 -41.62 10.12
C LYS A 267 21.39 -41.28 11.40
N LEU A 268 21.40 -42.21 12.37
CA LEU A 268 22.68 -42.51 13.00
C LEU A 268 23.58 -42.67 11.80
N SER A 269 24.49 -41.70 11.59
CA SER A 269 25.61 -41.91 10.69
C SER A 269 26.04 -43.34 10.97
N GLU A 270 25.97 -44.21 9.96
CA GLU A 270 26.45 -45.57 10.11
C GLU A 270 27.79 -45.42 10.78
N ALA A 271 27.86 -45.80 12.06
CA ALA A 271 29.10 -45.74 12.78
C ALA A 271 29.98 -46.64 11.92
N LYS A 272 30.96 -46.02 11.23
CA LYS A 272 31.88 -46.75 10.36
C LYS A 272 32.23 -48.00 11.14
N PRO A 273 32.01 -49.21 10.60
CA PRO A 273 32.29 -50.42 11.34
C PRO A 273 33.70 -50.22 11.89
N PHE A 274 33.83 -50.30 13.22
CA PHE A 274 35.13 -50.15 13.86
C PHE A 274 36.05 -51.12 13.16
N GLU A 275 36.90 -50.61 12.27
CA GLU A 275 37.91 -51.40 11.59
C GLU A 275 38.79 -51.87 12.73
N LYS A 276 38.57 -53.12 13.17
CA LYS A 276 39.55 -53.83 13.98
C LYS A 276 40.79 -53.88 13.12
N ASN A 277 41.65 -52.89 13.31
CA ASN A 277 42.96 -52.82 12.70
C ASN A 277 43.73 -54.01 13.28
N LYS A 278 43.61 -55.16 12.62
CA LYS A 278 44.32 -56.39 12.95
C LYS A 278 45.76 -56.22 12.47
N LYS A 279 46.54 -55.46 13.23
CA LYS A 279 47.95 -55.73 13.43
C LYS A 279 48.20 -55.64 14.92
N GLY A 280 47.92 -56.75 15.61
CA GLY A 280 48.47 -56.96 16.94
C GLY A 280 49.99 -56.89 16.79
N ILE A 281 50.59 -55.86 17.38
CA ILE A 281 52.02 -55.77 17.59
C ILE A 281 52.44 -57.04 18.34
N THR A 282 53.43 -57.75 17.81
CA THR A 282 53.96 -58.94 18.49
C THR A 282 54.64 -58.53 19.80
N LYS A 283 54.78 -59.46 20.74
CA LYS A 283 55.39 -59.18 22.04
C LYS A 283 56.85 -58.67 21.91
N GLU A 284 57.56 -59.09 20.85
CA GLU A 284 58.86 -58.53 20.47
C GLU A 284 58.77 -57.07 19.99
N ASP A 285 57.81 -56.74 19.11
CA ASP A 285 57.64 -55.38 18.59
C ASP A 285 57.27 -54.38 19.70
N TRP A 286 56.49 -54.80 20.70
CA TRP A 286 56.15 -53.96 21.85
C TRP A 286 57.35 -53.67 22.75
N LYS A 287 58.22 -54.67 22.96
CA LYS A 287 59.46 -54.51 23.74
C LYS A 287 60.46 -53.59 23.04
N ASN A 288 60.55 -53.65 21.72
CA ASN A 288 61.42 -52.75 20.96
C ASN A 288 60.92 -51.30 20.99
N HIS A 289 59.59 -51.10 20.97
CA HIS A 289 59.00 -49.77 21.07
C HIS A 289 59.25 -49.11 22.43
N LEU A 290 59.20 -49.88 23.53
CA LEU A 290 59.54 -49.38 24.87
C LEU A 290 61.03 -49.05 25.03
N ARG A 291 61.93 -49.84 24.45
CA ARG A 291 63.37 -49.56 24.47
C ARG A 291 63.77 -48.33 23.67
N MET A 292 62.98 -47.95 22.66
CA MET A 292 63.17 -46.70 21.92
C MET A 292 62.79 -45.46 22.72
N ILE A 293 61.81 -45.59 23.64
CA ILE A 293 61.33 -44.48 24.47
C ILE A 293 62.27 -44.24 25.67
N GLU A 294 63.00 -45.25 26.14
CA GLU A 294 64.00 -45.11 27.22
C GLU A 294 65.36 -44.54 26.77
N ASN A 295 65.58 -44.36 25.46
CA ASN A 295 66.81 -43.79 24.89
C ASN A 295 66.61 -42.41 24.23
N MET A 296 65.49 -41.74 24.50
CA MET A 296 65.28 -40.30 24.24
C MET A 296 65.27 -39.55 25.57
#